data_AF-A0ABD0QAF5-F1
#
_entry.id   AF-A0ABD0QAF5-F1
#
_cell.length_a   1.000
_cell.length_b   1.000
_cell.length_c   1.000
_cell.angle_alpha   90.00
_cell.angle_beta   90.00
_cell.angle_gamma   90.00
#
_symmetry.space_group_name_H-M   'P 1'
#
loop_
_entity.id
_entity.type
_entity.pdbx_description
1 polymer ?
#
loop_
_entity_poly.entity_id
_entity_poly.type
_entity_poly.pdbx_seq_one_letter_code
_entity_poly.pdbx_strand_id
1 'polypeptide(L)'
;ENRWKDNITFHDNNTVSYKEYRQYFFDESLSVGNESDVVTIPNMLVLGASVMMEKMPLPVRLLLSTTFKTFKEGPFLTKPVGEL
;
A
#
# COMPACT_ATOMS: atom_id res chain seq x y z
N GLU A 1 19.04 -0.30 2.63
CA GLU A 1 18.37 0.84 1.95
C GLU A 1 19.40 1.67 1.19
N ASN A 2 19.11 2.04 -0.05
CA ASN A 2 19.86 3.03 -0.82
C ASN A 2 19.07 4.35 -0.87
N ARG A 3 19.76 5.50 -0.68
CA ARG A 3 19.17 6.84 -0.72
C ARG A 3 19.94 7.74 -1.65
N TRP A 4 19.23 8.55 -2.43
CA TRP A 4 19.82 9.64 -3.19
C TRP A 4 18.83 10.79 -3.38
N LYS A 5 19.36 11.97 -3.67
CA LYS A 5 18.60 13.18 -3.91
C LYS A 5 18.80 13.58 -5.37
N ASP A 6 17.73 14.00 -6.01
CA ASP A 6 17.68 14.38 -7.42
C ASP A 6 16.94 15.72 -7.58
N ASN A 7 17.04 16.34 -8.76
CA ASN A 7 16.40 17.63 -9.07
C ASN A 7 16.69 18.71 -7.99
N ILE A 8 17.96 18.88 -7.63
CA ILE A 8 18.37 19.82 -6.58
C ILE A 8 18.34 21.24 -7.14
N THR A 9 17.49 22.09 -6.58
CA THR A 9 17.36 23.51 -6.92
C THR A 9 17.61 24.36 -5.68
N PHE A 10 18.62 25.24 -5.76
CA PHE A 10 18.87 26.26 -4.76
C PHE A 10 18.08 27.52 -5.12
N HIS A 11 17.46 28.14 -4.11
CA HIS A 11 16.64 29.34 -4.26
C HIS A 11 17.31 30.53 -3.59
N ASP A 12 17.05 31.73 -4.10
CA ASP A 12 17.63 32.99 -3.58
C ASP A 12 17.20 33.32 -2.15
N ASN A 13 16.14 32.68 -1.65
CA ASN A 13 15.67 32.80 -0.27
C ASN A 13 16.41 31.86 0.70
N ASN A 14 17.59 31.35 0.33
CA ASN A 14 18.39 30.40 1.11
C ASN A 14 17.68 29.07 1.40
N THR A 15 16.76 28.64 0.54
CA THR A 15 16.15 27.31 0.61
C THR A 15 16.65 26.40 -0.52
N VAL A 16 16.49 25.10 -0.32
CA VAL A 16 16.81 24.09 -1.34
C VAL A 16 15.60 23.17 -1.51
N SER A 17 15.26 22.87 -2.76
CA SER A 17 14.28 21.84 -3.12
C SER A 17 14.99 20.67 -3.76
N TYR A 18 14.55 19.45 -3.47
CA TYR A 18 15.05 18.24 -4.09
C TYR A 18 14.00 17.14 -3.99
N LYS A 19 14.12 16.12 -4.83
CA LYS A 19 13.35 14.89 -4.74
C LYS A 19 14.22 13.80 -4.12
N GLU A 20 13.81 13.27 -2.97
CA GLU A 20 14.49 12.13 -2.36
C GLU A 20 13.92 10.83 -2.91
N TYR A 21 14.80 9.92 -3.30
CA TYR A 21 14.46 8.56 -3.64
C TYR A 21 15.02 7.61 -2.58
N ARG A 22 14.23 6.60 -2.25
CA ARG A 22 14.58 5.54 -1.31
C ARG A 22 14.29 4.21 -1.97
N GLN A 23 15.26 3.31 -1.90
CA GLN A 23 15.12 1.94 -2.37
C GLN A 23 15.45 0.99 -1.22
N TYR A 24 14.50 0.12 -0.90
CA TYR A 24 14.67 -0.94 0.09
C TYR A 24 15.05 -2.24 -0.64
N PHE A 25 15.83 -3.07 0.04
CA PHE A 25 16.20 -4.40 -0.42
C PHE A 25 16.04 -5.35 0.77
N PHE A 26 15.51 -6.54 0.49
CA PHE A 26 15.33 -7.56 1.50
C PHE A 26 16.66 -8.24 1.84
N ASP A 27 16.88 -8.54 3.13
CA ASP A 27 18.03 -9.27 3.63
C ASP A 27 17.54 -10.41 4.53
N GLU A 28 17.55 -11.62 3.97
CA GLU A 28 17.09 -12.83 4.65
C GLU A 28 17.94 -13.16 5.88
N SER A 29 19.24 -12.85 5.86
CA SER A 29 20.17 -13.17 6.96
C SER A 29 19.91 -12.37 8.23
N LEU A 30 19.26 -11.21 8.07
CA LEU A 30 18.86 -10.31 9.16
C LEU A 30 17.36 -10.42 9.47
N SER A 31 16.67 -11.42 8.92
CA SER A 31 15.23 -11.62 9.04
C SER A 31 14.89 -12.95 9.72
N VAL A 32 13.69 -13.04 10.29
CA VAL A 32 13.21 -14.27 10.96
C VAL A 32 12.79 -15.36 9.96
N GLY A 33 12.50 -14.97 8.72
CA GLY A 33 12.08 -15.84 7.63
C GLY A 33 12.21 -15.11 6.30
N ASN A 34 11.62 -15.65 5.23
CA ASN A 34 11.78 -15.13 3.87
C ASN A 34 10.50 -14.48 3.34
N GLU A 35 10.58 -13.88 2.15
CA GLU A 35 9.45 -13.16 1.53
C GLU A 35 8.26 -14.07 1.14
N SER A 36 8.44 -15.40 1.19
CA SER A 36 7.37 -16.37 0.92
C SER A 36 6.52 -16.71 2.15
N ASP A 37 6.94 -16.27 3.35
CA ASP A 37 6.17 -16.48 4.57
C ASP A 37 4.79 -15.83 4.45
N VAL A 38 3.75 -16.57 4.85
CA VAL A 38 2.35 -16.14 4.67
C VAL A 38 1.80 -15.51 5.93
N VAL A 39 1.14 -14.37 5.77
CA VAL A 39 0.48 -13.65 6.85
C VAL A 39 -0.96 -13.31 6.46
N THR A 40 -1.85 -13.30 7.44
CA THR A 40 -3.22 -12.83 7.27
C THR A 40 -3.31 -11.40 7.79
N ILE A 41 -3.63 -10.47 6.90
CA ILE A 41 -3.72 -9.04 7.22
C ILE A 41 -5.09 -8.47 6.85
N PRO A 42 -5.48 -7.32 7.42
CA PRO A 42 -6.65 -6.59 6.96
C PRO A 42 -6.51 -6.22 5.47
N ASN A 43 -7.57 -6.45 4.69
CA ASN A 43 -7.63 -6.03 3.30
C ASN A 43 -7.88 -4.52 3.23
N MET A 44 -6.81 -3.74 3.28
CA MET A 44 -6.88 -2.28 3.36
C MET A 44 -7.58 -1.66 2.15
N LEU A 45 -7.54 -2.29 0.97
CA LEU A 45 -8.24 -1.80 -0.21
C LEU A 45 -9.76 -1.96 -0.07
N VAL A 46 -10.23 -3.13 0.36
CA VAL A 46 -11.67 -3.36 0.63
C VAL A 46 -12.16 -2.46 1.75
N LEU A 47 -11.41 -2.36 2.85
CA LEU A 47 -11.78 -1.53 3.99
C LEU A 47 -11.80 -0.04 3.63
N GLY A 48 -10.77 0.46 2.94
CA GLY A 48 -10.69 1.84 2.48
C GLY A 48 -11.83 2.20 1.52
N ALA A 49 -12.11 1.35 0.54
CA ALA A 49 -13.24 1.52 -0.36
C ALA A 49 -14.58 1.49 0.39
N SER A 50 -14.72 0.63 1.40
CA SER A 50 -15.93 0.56 2.24
C SER A 50 -16.17 1.86 3.02
N VAL A 51 -15.11 2.50 3.54
CA VAL A 51 -15.21 3.82 4.18
C VAL A 51 -15.62 4.89 3.16
N MET A 52 -15.02 4.90 1.98
CA MET A 52 -15.38 5.85 0.92
C MET A 52 -16.85 5.71 0.46
N MET A 53 -17.42 4.51 0.58
CA MET A 53 -18.81 4.23 0.21
C MET A 53 -19.85 4.61 1.26
N GLU A 54 -19.46 5.04 2.46
CA GLU A 54 -20.37 5.32 3.58
C GLU A 54 -21.51 6.28 3.18
N LYS A 55 -21.18 7.34 2.44
CA LYS A 55 -22.11 8.40 2.02
C LYS A 55 -22.63 8.23 0.59
N MET A 56 -22.29 7.14 -0.08
CA MET A 56 -22.71 6.91 -1.47
C MET A 56 -24.14 6.37 -1.56
N PRO A 57 -24.87 6.64 -2.66
CA PRO A 57 -26.20 6.09 -2.89
C PRO A 57 -26.22 4.56 -2.85
N LEU A 58 -27.33 4.00 -2.37
CA LEU A 58 -27.51 2.55 -2.20
C LEU A 58 -27.16 1.71 -3.44
N PRO A 59 -27.51 2.10 -4.69
CA PRO A 59 -27.15 1.32 -5.88
C PRO A 59 -25.63 1.14 -6.05
N VAL A 60 -24.84 2.18 -5.75
CA VAL A 60 -23.38 2.15 -5.86
C VAL A 60 -22.79 1.24 -4.78
N ARG A 61 -23.30 1.35 -3.55
CA ARG A 61 -22.90 0.48 -2.44
C ARG A 61 -23.20 -0.99 -2.73
N LEU A 62 -24.36 -1.29 -3.31
CA LEU A 62 -24.74 -2.64 -3.74
C LEU A 62 -23.81 -3.16 -4.83
N LEU A 63 -23.53 -2.36 -5.87
CA LEU A 63 -22.61 -2.74 -6.94
C LEU A 63 -21.21 -3.07 -6.43
N LEU A 64 -20.67 -2.25 -5.53
CA LEU A 64 -19.35 -2.52 -4.95
C LEU A 64 -19.38 -3.78 -4.07
N SER A 65 -20.42 -3.95 -3.25
CA SER A 65 -20.58 -5.12 -2.38
C SER A 65 -20.72 -6.42 -3.17
N THR A 66 -21.47 -6.41 -4.28
CA THR A 66 -21.59 -7.57 -5.16
C THR A 66 -20.29 -7.87 -5.88
N THR A 67 -19.55 -6.84 -6.31
CA THR A 67 -18.22 -6.99 -6.91
C THR A 67 -17.27 -7.68 -5.94
N PHE A 68 -17.12 -7.17 -4.71
CA PHE A 68 -16.26 -7.80 -3.70
C PHE A 68 -16.65 -9.25 -3.44
N LYS A 69 -17.95 -9.54 -3.27
CA LYS A 69 -18.43 -10.91 -3.08
C LYS A 69 -18.12 -11.82 -4.27
N THR A 70 -18.23 -11.32 -5.50
CA THR A 70 -17.98 -12.07 -6.74
C THR A 70 -16.51 -12.43 -6.89
N PHE A 71 -15.61 -11.49 -6.59
CA PHE A 71 -14.17 -11.71 -6.61
C PHE A 71 -13.62 -12.37 -5.34
N LYS A 72 -14.48 -12.71 -4.37
CA LYS A 72 -14.13 -13.29 -3.06
C LYS A 72 -13.19 -12.40 -2.25
N GLU A 73 -13.30 -11.09 -2.44
CA GLU A 73 -12.58 -10.08 -1.68
C GLU A 73 -13.23 -9.93 -0.30
N GLY A 74 -12.50 -10.37 0.73
CA GLY A 74 -12.91 -10.31 2.12
C GLY A 74 -12.26 -9.17 2.90
N PRO A 75 -12.68 -8.94 4.17
CA PRO A 75 -12.06 -7.94 5.05
C PRO A 75 -10.64 -8.31 5.49
N PHE A 76 -10.24 -9.58 5.32
CA PHE A 76 -8.88 -10.07 5.54
C PHE A 76 -8.40 -10.83 4.30
N LEU A 77 -7.11 -10.75 4.04
CA LEU A 77 -6.43 -11.47 2.97
C LEU A 77 -5.21 -12.19 3.53
N THR A 78 -4.88 -13.34 2.96
CA THR A 78 -3.71 -14.14 3.33
C THR A 78 -2.76 -14.15 2.15
N LYS A 79 -1.57 -13.58 2.33
CA LYS A 79 -0.59 -13.39 1.27
C LYS A 79 0.85 -13.58 1.78
N PRO A 80 1.80 -13.91 0.90
CA PRO A 80 3.22 -13.84 1.21
C PRO A 80 3.61 -12.42 1.63
N VAL A 81 4.56 -12.28 2.56
CA VAL A 81 5.06 -10.97 3.00
C VAL A 81 5.64 -10.16 1.84
N GLY A 82 6.25 -10.81 0.84
CA GLY A 82 6.77 -10.13 -0.35
C GLY A 82 5.72 -9.56 -1.31
N GLU A 83 4.43 -9.89 -1.13
CA GLU A 83 3.33 -9.29 -1.89
C GLU A 83 2.71 -8.06 -1.20
N LEU A 84 3.12 -7.75 0.04
CA LEU A 84 2.62 -6.63 0.83
C LEU A 84 3.40 -5.34 0.58
#